data_AF-A0A9P9II21-F1
#
_entry.id   AF-A0A9P9II21-F1
#
_cell.length_a   1.000
_cell.length_b   1.000
_cell.length_c   1.000
_cell.angle_alpha   90.00
_cell.angle_beta   90.00
_cell.angle_gamma   90.00
#
_symmetry.space_group_name_H-M   'P 1'
#
loop_
_entity.id
_entity.type
_entity.pdbx_description
1 polymer ?
#
loop_
_entity_poly.entity_id
_entity_poly.type
_entity_poly.pdbx_seq_one_letter_code
_entity_poly.pdbx_strand_id
1 'polypeptide(L)'
;PILNLPAELHRQIISHLDGNEEFAVLNLRITNRYFHDTVPPPSHDTLLRLEKRFNGTIGYAYKHCLRLRPVSRFATTMLKGKTGLNGEHRSMRFCADCG
;
A
#
# COMPACT_ATOMS: atom_id res chain seq x y z
N PRO A 1 21.67 3.95 -15.63
CA PRO A 1 20.42 3.34 -15.10
C PRO A 1 20.32 3.54 -13.58
N ILE A 2 19.13 3.76 -13.02
CA ILE A 2 18.96 4.02 -11.58
C ILE A 2 19.54 2.91 -10.70
N LEU A 3 19.40 1.64 -11.12
CA LEU A 3 19.90 0.48 -10.38
C LEU A 3 21.43 0.34 -10.33
N ASN A 4 22.17 1.14 -11.12
CA ASN A 4 23.64 1.16 -11.07
C ASN A 4 24.17 2.15 -10.03
N LEU A 5 23.30 2.91 -9.36
CA LEU A 5 23.71 3.81 -8.30
C LEU A 5 24.09 3.01 -7.04
N PRO A 6 25.05 3.48 -6.24
CA PRO A 6 25.32 2.90 -4.93
C PRO A 6 24.08 2.89 -4.03
N ALA A 7 23.96 1.87 -3.18
CA ALA A 7 22.83 1.71 -2.26
C ALA A 7 22.65 2.90 -1.29
N GLU A 8 23.72 3.65 -1.00
CA GLU A 8 23.65 4.90 -0.24
C GLU A 8 22.80 5.95 -0.97
N LEU A 9 23.00 6.11 -2.27
CA LEU A 9 22.20 7.04 -3.08
C LEU A 9 20.75 6.59 -3.17
N HIS A 10 20.49 5.28 -3.24
CA HIS A 10 19.12 4.78 -3.16
C HIS A 10 18.45 5.14 -1.84
N ARG A 11 19.15 5.00 -0.70
CA ARG A 11 18.62 5.40 0.61
C ARG A 11 18.36 6.90 0.70
N GLN A 12 19.26 7.73 0.17
CA GLN A 12 19.04 9.18 0.09
C GLN A 12 17.81 9.52 -0.75
N ILE A 13 17.65 8.91 -1.94
CA ILE A 13 16.47 9.10 -2.79
C ILE A 13 15.19 8.71 -2.04
N ILE A 14 15.18 7.56 -1.36
CA ILE A 14 14.02 7.09 -0.59
C ILE A 14 13.67 8.09 0.52
N SER A 15 14.66 8.63 1.25
CA SER A 15 14.42 9.58 2.33
C SER A 15 13.75 10.89 1.88
N HIS A 16 13.92 11.27 0.60
CA HIS A 16 13.23 12.42 0.03
C HIS A 16 11.74 12.15 -0.29
N LEU A 17 11.28 10.90 -0.23
CA LEU A 17 9.89 10.52 -0.48
C LEU A 17 9.04 10.41 0.80
N ASP A 18 9.66 10.31 1.98
CA ASP A 18 8.99 10.04 3.26
C ASP A 18 8.13 11.20 3.81
N GLY A 19 8.18 12.39 3.17
CA GLY A 19 7.60 13.63 3.71
C GLY A 19 6.13 13.92 3.42
N ASN A 20 5.46 13.16 2.53
CA ASN A 20 4.02 13.24 2.16
C ASN A 20 3.67 12.40 0.91
N GLU A 21 4.68 11.79 0.29
CA GLU A 21 4.56 11.03 -0.96
C GLU A 21 4.39 9.52 -0.68
N GLU A 22 3.51 9.18 0.27
CA GLU A 22 3.24 7.79 0.66
C GLU A 22 2.90 6.90 -0.55
N PHE A 23 2.24 7.47 -1.56
CA PHE A 23 1.94 6.80 -2.82
C PHE A 23 3.20 6.54 -3.66
N ALA A 24 4.14 7.48 -3.72
CA ALA A 24 5.39 7.30 -4.46
C ALA A 24 6.26 6.21 -3.82
N VAL A 25 6.34 6.18 -2.48
CA VAL A 25 7.03 5.11 -1.73
C VAL A 25 6.42 3.74 -2.08
N LEU A 26 5.09 3.64 -2.09
CA LEU A 26 4.39 2.41 -2.49
C LEU A 26 4.67 2.00 -3.94
N ASN A 27 4.65 2.95 -4.87
CA ASN A 27 4.97 2.70 -6.29
C ASN A 27 6.41 2.22 -6.47
N LEU A 28 7.37 2.85 -5.79
CA LEU A 28 8.76 2.43 -5.82
C LEU A 28 8.91 1.00 -5.33
N ARG A 29 8.23 0.66 -4.23
CA ARG A 29 8.25 -0.67 -3.62
C ARG A 29 7.68 -1.78 -4.53
N ILE A 30 6.68 -1.48 -5.36
CA ILE A 30 6.11 -2.47 -6.30
C ILE A 30 6.83 -2.53 -7.66
N THR A 31 7.79 -1.64 -7.91
CA THR A 31 8.48 -1.54 -9.21
C THR A 31 9.37 -2.75 -9.48
N ASN A 32 10.13 -3.22 -8.49
CA ASN A 32 10.97 -4.41 -8.60
C ASN A 32 11.28 -5.02 -7.24
N ARG A 33 11.89 -6.22 -7.23
CA ARG A 33 12.28 -6.93 -6.01
C ARG A 33 13.28 -6.17 -5.14
N TYR A 34 14.25 -5.48 -5.75
CA TYR A 34 15.26 -4.72 -5.01
C TYR A 34 14.65 -3.61 -4.15
N PHE A 35 13.76 -2.80 -4.73
CA PHE A 35 13.06 -1.76 -4.00
C PHE A 35 11.99 -2.33 -3.07
N HIS A 36 11.37 -3.46 -3.41
CA HIS A 36 10.45 -4.15 -2.50
C HIS A 36 11.11 -4.48 -1.15
N ASP A 37 12.37 -4.90 -1.19
CA ASP A 37 13.13 -5.35 -0.03
C ASP A 37 13.88 -4.20 0.67
N THR A 38 14.28 -3.16 -0.07
CA THR A 38 15.00 -2.00 0.46
C THR A 38 14.07 -0.94 1.07
N VAL A 39 12.87 -0.76 0.50
CA VAL A 39 11.89 0.21 0.98
C VAL A 39 11.05 -0.43 2.09
N PRO A 40 10.97 0.18 3.29
CA PRO A 40 10.15 -0.34 4.38
C PRO A 40 8.70 -0.59 3.95
N PRO A 41 8.05 -1.65 4.46
CA PRO A 41 6.63 -1.88 4.18
C PRO A 41 5.79 -0.71 4.72
N PRO A 42 4.76 -0.26 3.99
CA PRO A 42 3.89 0.81 4.46
C PRO A 42 3.11 0.36 5.69
N SER A 43 2.78 1.31 6.56
CA SER A 43 1.86 1.05 7.66
C SER A 43 0.44 0.76 7.12
N HIS A 44 -0.35 -0.01 7.87
CA HIS A 44 -1.74 -0.26 7.49
C HIS A 44 -2.56 1.04 7.42
N ASP A 45 -2.27 1.99 8.29
CA ASP A 45 -2.93 3.29 8.32
C ASP A 45 -2.60 4.15 7.09
N THR A 46 -1.34 4.11 6.63
CA THR A 46 -0.92 4.69 5.34
C THR A 46 -1.73 4.08 4.19
N LEU A 47 -1.90 2.76 4.16
CA LEU A 47 -2.69 2.10 3.11
C LEU A 47 -4.16 2.54 3.14
N LEU A 48 -4.75 2.67 4.33
CA LEU A 48 -6.13 3.14 4.48
C LEU A 48 -6.29 4.61 4.06
N ARG A 49 -5.31 5.46 4.36
CA ARG A 49 -5.27 6.85 3.87
C ARG A 49 -5.22 6.90 2.35
N LEU A 50 -4.33 6.12 1.74
CA LEU A 50 -4.17 6.07 0.29
C LEU A 50 -5.41 5.54 -0.40
N GLU A 51 -5.95 4.40 0.06
CA GLU A 51 -7.21 3.89 -0.43
C GLU A 51 -8.30 4.97 -0.41
N LYS A 52 -8.45 5.71 0.71
CA LYS A 52 -9.43 6.79 0.82
C LYS A 52 -9.13 7.95 -0.11
N ARG A 53 -7.86 8.39 -0.20
CA ARG A 53 -7.40 9.47 -1.08
C ARG A 53 -7.71 9.19 -2.54
N PHE A 54 -7.58 7.94 -2.96
CA PHE A 54 -7.84 7.49 -4.33
C PHE A 54 -9.23 6.85 -4.51
N ASN A 55 -10.13 6.99 -3.53
CA ASN A 55 -11.49 6.46 -3.58
C ASN A 55 -11.57 4.97 -3.99
N GLY A 56 -10.62 4.15 -3.53
CA GLY A 56 -10.51 2.72 -3.84
C GLY A 56 -10.08 2.36 -5.26
N THR A 57 -9.77 3.34 -6.13
CA THR A 57 -9.39 3.09 -7.54
C THR A 57 -8.08 2.32 -7.69
N ILE A 58 -7.13 2.54 -6.78
CA ILE A 58 -5.84 1.83 -6.73
C ILE A 58 -5.90 0.54 -5.90
N GLY A 59 -7.09 0.17 -5.40
CA GLY A 59 -7.32 -0.98 -4.53
C GLY A 59 -7.63 -0.60 -3.08
N TYR A 60 -7.77 -1.63 -2.26
CA TYR A 60 -8.22 -1.56 -0.86
C TYR A 60 -7.15 -2.08 0.08
N ALA A 61 -7.02 -1.44 1.23
CA ALA A 61 -6.04 -1.77 2.24
C ALA A 61 -6.37 -3.08 2.94
N TYR A 62 -5.31 -3.85 3.21
CA TYR A 62 -5.40 -5.03 4.04
C TYR A 62 -4.37 -5.03 5.17
N LYS A 63 -4.82 -5.43 6.36
CA LYS A 63 -4.06 -5.37 7.61
C LYS A 63 -2.84 -6.30 7.66
N HIS A 64 -2.96 -7.55 7.20
CA HIS A 64 -1.88 -8.53 7.44
C HIS A 64 -0.84 -8.60 6.32
N CYS A 65 -1.24 -8.58 5.05
CA CYS A 65 -0.29 -8.58 3.94
C CYS A 65 0.25 -7.16 3.57
N LEU A 66 -0.12 -6.10 4.31
CA LEU A 66 0.36 -4.70 4.17
C LEU A 66 0.48 -4.23 2.71
N ARG A 67 -0.58 -4.47 1.93
CA ARG A 67 -0.68 -4.15 0.50
C ARG A 67 -2.06 -3.60 0.18
N LEU A 68 -2.12 -2.76 -0.87
CA LEU A 68 -3.38 -2.47 -1.57
C LEU A 68 -3.69 -3.63 -2.51
N ARG A 69 -4.92 -4.14 -2.46
CA ARG A 69 -5.37 -5.26 -3.29
C ARG A 69 -6.59 -4.85 -4.11
N PRO A 70 -6.76 -5.40 -5.33
CA PRO A 70 -7.92 -5.09 -6.16
C PRO A 70 -9.20 -5.62 -5.50
N VAL A 71 -10.35 -5.07 -5.92
CA VAL A 71 -11.70 -5.48 -5.49
C VAL A 71 -11.88 -6.99 -5.49
N SER A 72 -11.39 -7.66 -6.54
CA SER A 72 -11.52 -9.11 -6.75
C SER A 72 -10.87 -9.97 -5.66
N ARG A 73 -9.99 -9.39 -4.84
CA ARG A 73 -9.36 -10.08 -3.71
C ARG A 73 -10.14 -9.95 -2.41
N PHE A 74 -11.30 -9.28 -2.40
CA PHE A 74 -12.13 -9.14 -1.20
C PHE A 74 -13.53 -9.69 -1.46
N ALA A 75 -14.17 -10.21 -0.41
CA ALA A 75 -15.58 -10.56 -0.48
C ALA A 75 -16.43 -9.30 -0.72
N THR A 76 -17.45 -9.40 -1.58
CA THR A 76 -18.32 -8.26 -1.92
C THR A 76 -19.00 -7.64 -0.69
N THR A 77 -19.29 -8.45 0.33
CA THR A 77 -19.85 -8.01 1.61
C THR A 77 -18.89 -7.11 2.39
N MET A 78 -17.58 -7.34 2.28
CA MET A 78 -16.56 -6.55 2.97
C MET A 78 -16.37 -5.16 2.39
N LEU A 79 -16.65 -4.98 1.10
CA LEU A 79 -16.51 -3.68 0.44
C LEU A 79 -17.77 -2.81 0.60
N LYS A 80 -18.77 -3.30 1.32
CA LYS A 80 -20.04 -2.62 1.61
C LYS A 80 -20.21 -2.40 3.12
N GLY A 81 -21.10 -1.49 3.49
CA GLY A 81 -21.49 -1.27 4.88
C GLY A 81 -20.31 -0.84 5.78
N LYS A 82 -20.23 -1.43 6.98
CA LYS A 82 -19.28 -1.03 8.04
C LYS A 82 -17.81 -1.23 7.67
N THR A 83 -17.48 -2.17 6.79
CA THR A 83 -16.09 -2.44 6.37
C THR A 83 -15.75 -1.85 5.00
N GLY A 84 -16.72 -1.22 4.33
CA GLY A 84 -16.51 -0.55 3.05
C GLY A 84 -15.57 0.64 3.14
N LEU A 85 -15.27 1.26 2.01
CA LEU A 85 -14.33 2.40 1.89
C LEU A 85 -14.54 3.50 2.95
N ASN A 86 -15.81 3.87 3.18
CA ASN A 86 -16.21 4.91 4.14
C ASN A 86 -16.73 4.34 5.46
N GLY A 87 -16.63 3.02 5.66
CA GLY A 87 -17.11 2.34 6.86
C GLY A 87 -16.15 2.48 8.04
N GLU A 88 -16.71 2.44 9.25
CA GLU A 88 -15.99 2.55 10.52
C GLU A 88 -14.98 1.41 10.75
N HIS A 89 -15.31 0.21 10.27
CA HIS A 89 -14.51 -1.01 10.42
C HIS A 89 -13.71 -1.36 9.15
N ARG A 90 -13.41 -0.38 8.29
CA ARG A 90 -12.64 -0.62 7.05
C ARG A 90 -11.26 -1.27 7.28
N SER A 91 -10.71 -1.12 8.49
CA SER A 91 -9.45 -1.73 8.92
C SER A 91 -9.55 -3.24 9.20
N MET A 92 -10.76 -3.80 9.26
CA MET A 92 -11.01 -5.21 9.61
C MET A 92 -11.18 -6.12 8.39
N ARG A 93 -10.93 -5.60 7.17
CA ARG A 93 -11.02 -6.41 5.95
C ARG A 93 -9.94 -7.46 5.90
N PHE A 94 -10.23 -8.54 5.16
CA PHE A 94 -9.24 -9.53 4.75
C PHE A 94 -9.30 -9.88 3.28
N CYS A 95 -8.12 -10.09 2.68
CA CYS A 95 -8.04 -10.49 1.29
C CYS A 95 -8.00 -12.01 1.16
N ALA A 96 -8.46 -12.53 0.03
CA ALA A 96 -8.60 -13.96 -0.25
C ALA A 96 -7.30 -14.78 -0.15
N ASP A 97 -6.13 -14.13 -0.28
CA ASP A 97 -4.83 -14.81 -0.10
C ASP A 97 -4.46 -15.04 1.37
N CYS A 98 -5.05 -14.24 2.28
CA CYS A 98 -4.61 -14.12 3.66
C CYS A 98 -5.74 -14.51 4.65
N GLY A 99 -6.89 -15.00 4.18
CA GLY A 99 -8.04 -15.45 4.99
C GLY A 99 -8.93 -16.44 4.26
#